data_AF-A0A837PD66-F1
#
_entry.id   AF-A0A837PD66-F1
#
_cell.length_a   1.000
_cell.length_b   1.000
_cell.length_c   1.000
_cell.angle_alpha   90.00
_cell.angle_beta   90.00
_cell.angle_gamma   90.00
#
_symmetry.space_group_name_H-M   'P 1'
#
loop_
_entity.id
_entity.type
_entity.pdbx_description
1 polymer ?
#
loop_
_entity_poly.entity_id
_entity_poly.type
_entity_poly.pdbx_seq_one_letter_code
_entity_poly.pdbx_strand_id
1 'polypeptide(L)'
;MLSVFNTLTRQKEPFKPITPGVVKMYVCGPTVYNYIHIGNARSAIAFDTIRRYFEYCGYHVDYVSNFTDVDDKLIKRAAEDHTTVPAVADRFIKAFMEDTTAVNIEPATVHPRASENIPEIIAFVQALIEKGYAYESAGDVYYRARKFKKYGQLSDQRIDDLEVGASQHTADEETDRKEDPIDFALWKAAKPGEISWKSPWGAGRPGWHIECSVMSTKYLGDTFDIHGGGQDLEFPHHENEIAQSEAKTGKTFANYWLHNGFVTVGDDNEKMSKSLGNFVTVHDIIKTVDPQVLRFFMATTQYRRPIQYTQANLDEAANNLDKLRNAYRNLTFRLQDATNGTDTAVAEQLQTLITNFGTAMDDDFNVQNGVAAVYELAKLANVYAAQATVQKETLIALQKALVQLTGVFGVTFETANATLADDAIQALIDEREAARKAKDFAKADQIRDDLKAQGIILEDTPQGVRFRKE
;
A
#
# COMPACT_ATOMS: atom_id res chain seq x y z
N MET A 1 17.88 15.43 0.05
CA MET A 1 17.82 14.86 1.41
C MET A 1 16.37 14.58 1.66
N LEU A 2 16.04 13.31 1.83
CA LEU A 2 14.68 12.87 2.06
C LEU A 2 14.06 13.60 3.27
N SER A 3 12.87 14.14 3.05
CA SER A 3 12.02 14.73 4.06
C SER A 3 10.67 14.02 4.06
N VAL A 4 10.04 13.91 5.22
CA VAL A 4 8.75 13.26 5.40
C VAL A 4 7.83 14.19 6.16
N PHE A 5 6.56 14.24 5.78
CA PHE A 5 5.55 14.96 6.56
C PHE A 5 5.20 14.15 7.81
N ASN A 6 5.48 14.72 8.99
CA ASN A 6 5.21 14.10 10.26
C ASN A 6 3.87 14.61 10.81
N THR A 7 2.85 13.76 10.91
CA THR A 7 1.52 14.15 11.44
C THR A 7 1.63 14.76 12.84
N LEU A 8 2.55 14.28 13.67
CA LEU A 8 2.73 14.75 15.05
C LEU A 8 3.13 16.24 15.12
N THR A 9 3.90 16.73 14.15
CA THR A 9 4.40 18.13 14.11
C THR A 9 3.75 18.98 13.02
N ARG A 10 3.03 18.33 12.09
CA ARG A 10 2.35 18.93 10.92
C ARG A 10 3.31 19.65 9.98
N GLN A 11 4.55 19.19 9.92
CA GLN A 11 5.60 19.77 9.09
C GLN A 11 6.37 18.68 8.34
N LYS A 12 7.02 19.07 7.24
CA LYS A 12 8.02 18.22 6.59
C LYS A 12 9.31 18.30 7.38
N GLU A 13 9.82 17.14 7.79
CA GLU A 13 11.02 17.00 8.59
C GLU A 13 12.06 16.20 7.81
N PRO A 14 13.36 16.54 7.89
CA PRO A 14 14.42 15.67 7.42
C PRO A 14 14.29 14.26 8.00
N PHE A 15 14.23 13.24 7.14
CA PHE A 15 14.22 11.86 7.60
C PHE A 15 15.61 11.48 8.12
N LYS A 16 15.67 11.08 9.38
CA LYS A 16 16.86 10.56 10.03
C LYS A 16 16.53 9.25 10.75
N PRO A 17 17.08 8.11 10.30
CA PRO A 17 16.84 6.84 10.97
C PRO A 17 17.59 6.77 12.31
N ILE A 18 17.05 5.98 13.24
CA ILE A 18 17.67 5.65 14.52
C ILE A 18 18.97 4.88 14.28
N THR A 19 18.95 3.90 13.37
CA THR A 19 20.13 3.13 12.95
C THR A 19 20.51 3.55 11.53
N PRO A 20 21.73 4.07 11.29
CA PRO A 20 22.16 4.45 9.95
C PRO A 20 21.95 3.33 8.92
N GLY A 21 21.24 3.63 7.83
CA GLY A 21 20.96 2.69 6.74
C GLY A 21 19.81 1.70 6.98
N VAL A 22 19.14 1.74 8.14
CA VAL A 22 17.99 0.88 8.45
C VAL A 22 16.77 1.72 8.79
N VAL A 23 15.61 1.38 8.24
CA VAL A 23 14.32 2.00 8.55
C VAL A 23 13.41 0.97 9.22
N LYS A 24 13.05 1.22 10.47
CA LYS A 24 12.07 0.41 11.21
C LYS A 24 10.68 1.01 11.06
N MET A 25 9.83 0.34 10.29
CA MET A 25 8.52 0.85 9.89
C MET A 25 7.41 -0.10 10.33
N TYR A 26 6.50 0.39 11.16
CA TYR A 26 5.26 -0.32 11.52
C TYR A 26 4.07 0.32 10.80
N VAL A 27 3.24 -0.47 10.15
CA VAL A 27 2.00 0.01 9.52
C VAL A 27 0.83 -0.87 9.96
N CYS A 28 -0.18 -0.26 10.58
CA CYS A 28 -1.38 -0.95 11.05
C CYS A 28 -2.04 -1.72 9.89
N GLY A 29 -2.16 -3.04 10.05
CA GLY A 29 -2.75 -3.92 9.05
C GLY A 29 -4.26 -4.12 9.24
N PRO A 30 -4.89 -5.02 8.46
CA PRO A 30 -6.33 -5.15 8.43
C PRO A 30 -6.88 -6.00 9.59
N THR A 31 -8.13 -5.73 9.96
CA THR A 31 -8.98 -6.70 10.67
C THR A 31 -9.47 -7.75 9.67
N VAL A 32 -9.11 -9.02 9.87
CA VAL A 32 -9.29 -10.09 8.87
C VAL A 32 -10.65 -10.80 9.00
N TYR A 33 -11.73 -10.04 8.88
CA TYR A 33 -13.12 -10.53 8.95
C TYR A 33 -13.86 -10.52 7.61
N ASN A 34 -13.25 -9.94 6.56
CA ASN A 34 -13.81 -9.84 5.22
C ASN A 34 -12.70 -9.60 4.18
N TYR A 35 -13.02 -9.70 2.88
CA TYR A 35 -12.16 -9.17 1.81
C TYR A 35 -11.87 -7.68 2.00
N ILE A 36 -10.66 -7.27 1.66
CA ILE A 36 -10.26 -5.87 1.68
C ILE A 36 -10.92 -5.08 0.56
N HIS A 37 -11.21 -3.82 0.84
CA HIS A 37 -11.68 -2.87 -0.15
C HIS A 37 -10.54 -2.01 -0.68
N ILE A 38 -10.81 -1.29 -1.78
CA ILE A 38 -9.83 -0.39 -2.41
C ILE A 38 -9.32 0.71 -1.45
N GLY A 39 -10.08 1.03 -0.40
CA GLY A 39 -9.66 1.88 0.71
C GLY A 39 -8.53 1.28 1.54
N ASN A 40 -8.59 -0.01 1.88
CA ASN A 40 -7.47 -0.68 2.55
C ASN A 40 -6.29 -0.85 1.59
N ALA A 41 -6.57 -1.15 0.31
CA ALA A 41 -5.55 -1.28 -0.73
C ALA A 41 -4.74 0.02 -0.90
N ARG A 42 -5.40 1.18 -0.81
CA ARG A 42 -4.75 2.49 -0.87
C ARG A 42 -3.68 2.66 0.21
N SER A 43 -3.98 2.29 1.45
CA SER A 43 -2.98 2.29 2.52
C SER A 43 -1.82 1.36 2.19
N ALA A 44 -2.11 0.09 1.88
CA ALA A 44 -1.09 -0.90 1.58
C ALA A 44 -0.18 -0.51 0.40
N ILE A 45 -0.75 0.03 -0.69
CA ILE A 45 0.00 0.50 -1.86
C ILE A 45 0.84 1.73 -1.53
N ALA A 46 0.30 2.68 -0.74
CA ALA A 46 1.04 3.87 -0.35
C ALA A 46 2.30 3.52 0.46
N PHE A 47 2.16 2.68 1.48
CA PHE A 47 3.28 2.29 2.33
C PHE A 47 4.26 1.34 1.65
N ASP A 48 3.79 0.52 0.71
CA ASP A 48 4.67 -0.26 -0.18
C ASP A 48 5.48 0.65 -1.13
N THR A 49 4.87 1.68 -1.73
CA THR A 49 5.63 2.67 -2.53
C THR A 49 6.63 3.46 -1.70
N ILE A 50 6.28 3.83 -0.46
CA ILE A 50 7.21 4.47 0.49
C ILE A 50 8.39 3.54 0.80
N ARG A 51 8.11 2.27 1.14
CA ARG A 51 9.13 1.24 1.39
C ARG A 51 10.05 1.08 0.18
N ARG A 52 9.50 0.88 -1.02
CA ARG A 52 10.27 0.71 -2.26
C ARG A 52 11.14 1.93 -2.56
N TYR A 53 10.71 3.14 -2.21
CA TYR A 53 11.54 4.32 -2.36
C TYR A 53 12.71 4.36 -1.37
N PHE A 54 12.48 3.98 -0.11
CA PHE A 54 13.58 3.80 0.86
C PHE A 54 14.60 2.77 0.36
N GLU A 55 14.15 1.62 -0.14
CA GLU A 55 15.03 0.59 -0.70
C GLU A 55 15.76 1.09 -1.96
N TYR A 56 15.10 1.87 -2.82
CA TYR A 56 15.72 2.56 -3.95
C TYR A 56 16.86 3.51 -3.50
N CYS A 57 16.67 4.21 -2.38
CA CYS A 57 17.70 5.05 -1.76
C CYS A 57 18.81 4.26 -1.04
N GLY A 58 18.74 2.92 -1.03
CA GLY A 58 19.74 2.04 -0.43
C GLY A 58 19.54 1.73 1.05
N TYR A 59 18.36 2.04 1.62
CA TYR A 59 18.03 1.62 2.98
C TYR A 59 17.61 0.14 3.02
N HIS A 60 17.92 -0.52 4.13
CA HIS A 60 17.23 -1.75 4.53
C HIS A 60 15.96 -1.38 5.31
N VAL A 61 14.82 -1.95 4.97
CA VAL A 61 13.55 -1.63 5.62
C VAL A 61 13.02 -2.84 6.40
N ASP A 62 12.95 -2.71 7.72
CA ASP A 62 12.24 -3.63 8.60
C ASP A 62 10.75 -3.23 8.62
N TYR A 63 9.98 -3.80 7.69
CA TYR A 63 8.55 -3.48 7.53
C TYR A 63 7.67 -4.48 8.27
N VAL A 64 6.97 -4.00 9.30
CA VAL A 64 6.06 -4.81 10.12
C VAL A 64 4.62 -4.35 9.88
N SER A 65 3.71 -5.28 9.58
CA SER A 65 2.28 -4.98 9.48
C SER A 65 1.45 -6.12 10.04
N ASN A 66 0.66 -5.86 11.08
CA ASN A 66 -0.03 -6.90 11.82
C ASN A 66 -1.29 -7.43 11.11
N PHE A 67 -1.80 -8.56 11.60
CA PHE A 67 -3.19 -8.95 11.39
C PHE A 67 -3.94 -8.89 12.72
N THR A 68 -5.03 -8.12 12.75
CA THR A 68 -6.00 -8.20 13.85
C THR A 68 -6.92 -9.38 13.55
N ASP A 69 -6.59 -10.52 14.15
CA ASP A 69 -7.28 -11.80 14.00
C ASP A 69 -8.20 -12.16 15.18
N VAL A 70 -8.41 -11.20 16.08
CA VAL A 70 -9.34 -11.28 17.21
C VAL A 70 -10.02 -9.91 17.37
N ASP A 71 -11.31 -9.83 17.06
CA ASP A 71 -12.10 -8.60 17.19
C ASP A 71 -13.60 -8.92 17.24
N ASP A 72 -14.41 -7.98 17.71
CA ASP A 72 -15.88 -8.09 17.74
C ASP A 72 -16.45 -8.41 16.34
N LYS A 73 -15.85 -7.87 15.26
CA LYS A 73 -16.25 -8.16 13.88
C LYS A 73 -15.95 -9.60 13.46
N LEU A 74 -14.82 -10.17 13.90
CA LEU A 74 -14.48 -11.57 13.64
C LEU A 74 -15.40 -12.52 14.40
N ILE A 75 -15.72 -12.21 15.66
CA ILE A 75 -16.65 -13.00 16.48
C ILE A 75 -18.03 -13.04 15.80
N LYS A 76 -18.54 -11.87 15.40
CA LYS A 76 -19.80 -11.76 14.67
C LYS A 76 -19.77 -12.58 13.37
N ARG A 77 -18.71 -12.43 12.57
CA ARG A 77 -18.58 -13.15 11.29
C ARG A 77 -18.49 -14.66 11.47
N ALA A 78 -17.76 -15.13 12.48
CA ALA A 78 -17.63 -16.55 12.79
C ALA A 78 -18.98 -17.17 13.18
N ALA A 79 -19.80 -16.43 13.94
CA ALA A 79 -21.16 -16.85 14.27
C ALA A 79 -22.07 -16.92 13.03
N GLU A 80 -22.00 -15.90 12.15
CA GLU A 80 -22.76 -15.86 10.88
C GLU A 80 -22.37 -17.01 9.92
N ASP A 81 -21.08 -17.35 9.84
CA ASP A 81 -20.56 -18.42 8.99
C ASP A 81 -20.63 -19.81 9.64
N HIS A 82 -21.16 -19.92 10.86
CA HIS A 82 -21.19 -21.15 11.65
C HIS A 82 -19.80 -21.84 11.76
N THR A 83 -18.76 -21.04 12.03
CA THR A 83 -17.36 -21.48 12.11
C THR A 83 -16.64 -20.84 13.30
N THR A 84 -15.32 -21.01 13.40
CA THR A 84 -14.49 -20.44 14.47
C THR A 84 -13.80 -19.15 14.05
N VAL A 85 -13.49 -18.27 15.01
CA VAL A 85 -12.72 -17.03 14.77
C VAL A 85 -11.38 -17.29 14.05
N PRO A 86 -10.55 -18.28 14.46
CA PRO A 86 -9.31 -18.60 13.75
C PRO A 86 -9.56 -19.03 12.29
N ALA A 87 -10.60 -19.81 12.01
CA ALA A 87 -10.93 -20.23 10.64
C ALA A 87 -11.36 -19.05 9.76
N VAL A 88 -12.11 -18.07 10.31
CA VAL A 88 -12.42 -16.82 9.60
C VAL A 88 -11.15 -16.04 9.32
N ALA A 89 -10.29 -15.87 10.32
CA ALA A 89 -9.04 -15.15 10.20
C ALA A 89 -8.12 -15.75 9.13
N ASP A 90 -7.87 -17.06 9.17
CA ASP A 90 -7.01 -17.74 8.20
C ASP A 90 -7.53 -17.60 6.76
N ARG A 91 -8.85 -17.70 6.57
CA ARG A 91 -9.48 -17.51 5.26
C ARG A 91 -9.22 -16.11 4.72
N PHE A 92 -9.41 -15.07 5.53
CA PHE A 92 -9.26 -13.69 5.07
C PHE A 92 -7.83 -13.18 5.09
N ILE A 93 -6.92 -13.77 5.89
CA ILE A 93 -5.47 -13.58 5.73
C ILE A 93 -5.05 -14.11 4.37
N LYS A 94 -5.47 -15.33 4.00
CA LYS A 94 -5.18 -15.89 2.69
C LYS A 94 -5.70 -14.99 1.56
N ALA A 95 -6.96 -14.55 1.66
CA ALA A 95 -7.55 -13.65 0.68
C ALA A 95 -6.84 -12.29 0.60
N PHE A 96 -6.43 -11.72 1.74
CA PHE A 96 -5.63 -10.50 1.78
C PHE A 96 -4.31 -10.69 1.02
N MET A 97 -3.59 -11.79 1.27
CA MET A 97 -2.33 -12.06 0.58
C MET A 97 -2.51 -12.26 -0.92
N GLU A 98 -3.59 -12.94 -1.35
CA GLU A 98 -3.95 -13.11 -2.76
C GLU A 98 -4.22 -11.74 -3.42
N ASP A 99 -5.06 -10.91 -2.79
CA ASP A 99 -5.42 -9.58 -3.28
C ASP A 99 -4.21 -8.63 -3.35
N THR A 100 -3.36 -8.59 -2.32
CA THR A 100 -2.18 -7.71 -2.29
C THR A 100 -1.07 -8.17 -3.23
N THR A 101 -0.91 -9.48 -3.42
CA THR A 101 0.04 -10.04 -4.40
C THR A 101 -0.38 -9.68 -5.81
N ALA A 102 -1.68 -9.72 -6.12
CA ALA A 102 -2.18 -9.36 -7.45
C ALA A 102 -1.81 -7.92 -7.84
N VAL A 103 -1.86 -6.97 -6.89
CA VAL A 103 -1.45 -5.56 -7.11
C VAL A 103 0.03 -5.30 -6.82
N ASN A 104 0.86 -6.35 -6.78
CA ASN A 104 2.32 -6.28 -6.62
C ASN A 104 2.82 -5.52 -5.38
N ILE A 105 2.15 -5.71 -4.24
CA ILE A 105 2.67 -5.30 -2.94
C ILE A 105 3.67 -6.35 -2.46
N GLU A 106 4.82 -5.91 -1.96
CA GLU A 106 5.80 -6.82 -1.35
C GLU A 106 5.31 -7.33 0.02
N PRO A 107 5.53 -8.62 0.35
CA PRO A 107 5.25 -9.12 1.68
C PRO A 107 6.00 -8.32 2.74
N ALA A 108 5.35 -8.09 3.89
CA ALA A 108 6.03 -7.49 5.03
C ALA A 108 7.19 -8.38 5.50
N THR A 109 8.18 -7.77 6.17
CA THR A 109 9.25 -8.52 6.86
C THR A 109 8.64 -9.50 7.87
N VAL A 110 7.56 -9.09 8.55
CA VAL A 110 6.75 -9.98 9.40
C VAL A 110 5.31 -9.48 9.51
N HIS A 111 4.39 -10.45 9.60
CA HIS A 111 2.96 -10.22 9.84
C HIS A 111 2.53 -10.80 11.18
N PRO A 112 2.77 -10.11 12.32
CA PRO A 112 2.40 -10.64 13.62
C PRO A 112 0.88 -10.66 13.78
N ARG A 113 0.37 -11.72 14.43
CA ARG A 113 -1.05 -11.86 14.75
C ARG A 113 -1.33 -11.50 16.19
N ALA A 114 -2.46 -10.85 16.46
CA ALA A 114 -2.85 -10.50 17.83
C ALA A 114 -3.00 -11.76 18.72
N SER A 115 -3.61 -12.82 18.18
CA SER A 115 -3.81 -14.10 18.89
C SER A 115 -2.52 -14.80 19.30
N GLU A 116 -1.40 -14.51 18.63
CA GLU A 116 -0.08 -15.09 18.89
C GLU A 116 0.75 -14.28 19.91
N ASN A 117 0.25 -13.11 20.34
CA ASN A 117 0.97 -12.17 21.22
C ASN A 117 0.22 -11.90 22.54
N ILE A 118 -0.70 -12.78 22.92
CA ILE A 118 -1.52 -12.63 24.13
C ILE A 118 -0.71 -12.55 25.43
N PRO A 119 0.33 -13.38 25.66
CA PRO A 119 1.14 -13.26 26.89
C PRO A 119 1.79 -11.87 27.03
N GLU A 120 2.32 -11.33 25.93
CA GLU A 120 2.93 -10.00 25.88
C GLU A 120 1.89 -8.90 26.07
N ILE A 121 0.69 -9.04 25.50
CA ILE A 121 -0.43 -8.11 25.73
C ILE A 121 -0.79 -8.08 27.22
N ILE A 122 -0.99 -9.23 27.86
CA ILE A 122 -1.32 -9.30 29.28
C ILE A 122 -0.22 -8.65 30.12
N ALA A 123 1.05 -8.92 29.83
CA ALA A 123 2.17 -8.30 30.55
C ALA A 123 2.22 -6.77 30.35
N PHE A 124 1.90 -6.28 29.15
CA PHE A 124 1.85 -4.85 28.86
C PHE A 124 0.74 -4.16 29.65
N VAL A 125 -0.47 -4.74 29.66
CA VAL A 125 -1.61 -4.23 30.42
C VAL A 125 -1.31 -4.22 31.91
N GLN A 126 -0.71 -5.29 32.44
CA GLN A 126 -0.26 -5.35 33.84
C GLN A 126 0.70 -4.20 34.19
N ALA A 127 1.68 -3.92 33.33
CA ALA A 127 2.61 -2.81 33.52
C ALA A 127 1.92 -1.43 33.52
N LEU A 128 0.87 -1.26 32.72
CA LEU A 128 0.06 -0.02 32.72
C LEU A 128 -0.76 0.12 34.01
N ILE A 129 -1.30 -0.98 34.55
CA ILE A 129 -2.00 -0.98 35.84
C ILE A 129 -1.03 -0.61 36.97
N GLU A 130 0.16 -1.22 37.02
CA GLU A 130 1.17 -0.94 38.04
C GLU A 130 1.62 0.53 38.05
N LYS A 131 1.66 1.16 36.87
CA LYS A 131 1.94 2.59 36.73
C LYS A 131 0.71 3.48 36.95
N GLY A 132 -0.44 2.88 37.20
CA GLY A 132 -1.73 3.51 37.41
C GLY A 132 -2.32 4.18 36.17
N TYR A 133 -1.85 3.82 34.97
CA TYR A 133 -2.45 4.26 33.69
C TYR A 133 -3.63 3.39 33.27
N ALA A 134 -3.85 2.27 33.93
CA ALA A 134 -4.99 1.39 33.66
C ALA A 134 -5.67 0.92 34.95
N TYR A 135 -6.90 0.43 34.82
CA TYR A 135 -7.69 -0.13 35.92
C TYR A 135 -8.62 -1.22 35.44
N GLU A 136 -8.88 -2.18 36.33
CA GLU A 136 -9.86 -3.24 36.11
C GLU A 136 -11.24 -2.75 36.58
N SER A 137 -12.28 -3.15 35.85
CA SER A 137 -13.68 -2.88 36.16
C SER A 137 -14.55 -3.99 35.58
N ALA A 138 -15.09 -4.84 36.46
CA ALA A 138 -15.99 -5.95 36.10
C ALA A 138 -15.43 -6.95 35.05
N GLY A 139 -14.13 -7.24 35.13
CA GLY A 139 -13.38 -8.13 34.25
C GLY A 139 -12.79 -7.46 33.01
N ASP A 140 -13.25 -6.24 32.67
CA ASP A 140 -12.62 -5.40 31.65
C ASP A 140 -11.42 -4.65 32.27
N VAL A 141 -10.46 -4.25 31.44
CA VAL A 141 -9.39 -3.33 31.84
C VAL A 141 -9.40 -2.13 30.91
N TYR A 142 -9.48 -0.94 31.48
CA TYR A 142 -9.52 0.33 30.76
C TYR A 142 -8.24 1.14 30.96
N TYR A 143 -7.87 1.94 29.97
CA TYR A 143 -6.80 2.93 30.04
C TYR A 143 -7.35 4.30 30.47
N ARG A 144 -6.68 4.96 31.41
CA ARG A 144 -6.98 6.33 31.87
C ARG A 144 -6.43 7.36 30.90
N ALA A 145 -7.22 7.77 29.92
CA ALA A 145 -6.77 8.68 28.86
C ALA A 145 -6.28 10.03 29.44
N ARG A 146 -7.03 10.61 30.38
CA ARG A 146 -6.68 11.90 31.04
C ARG A 146 -5.37 11.88 31.82
N LYS A 147 -4.91 10.70 32.27
CA LYS A 147 -3.62 10.61 32.98
C LYS A 147 -2.45 10.85 32.02
N PHE A 148 -2.62 10.60 30.73
CA PHE A 148 -1.61 10.88 29.72
C PHE A 148 -1.69 12.34 29.25
N LYS A 149 -0.80 13.18 29.78
CA LYS A 149 -0.84 14.64 29.58
C LYS A 149 -0.79 15.10 28.11
N LYS A 150 -0.27 14.27 27.21
CA LYS A 150 -0.13 14.59 25.77
C LYS A 150 -1.25 14.00 24.91
N TYR A 151 -2.27 13.41 25.52
CA TYR A 151 -3.35 12.75 24.78
C TYR A 151 -4.10 13.75 23.89
N GLY A 152 -4.23 13.43 22.61
CA GLY A 152 -4.81 14.29 21.57
C GLY A 152 -3.77 15.06 20.73
N GLN A 153 -2.48 14.93 21.03
CA GLN A 153 -1.42 15.67 20.34
C GLN A 153 -1.30 15.28 18.87
N LEU A 154 -1.39 13.97 18.56
CA LEU A 154 -1.25 13.49 17.17
C LEU A 154 -2.39 14.02 16.30
N SER A 155 -3.61 13.84 16.79
CA SER A 155 -4.87 14.16 16.09
C SER A 155 -5.27 15.65 16.11
N ASP A 156 -4.53 16.51 16.82
CA ASP A 156 -4.85 17.92 17.07
C ASP A 156 -6.17 18.15 17.82
N GLN A 157 -6.59 17.18 18.62
CA GLN A 157 -7.86 17.26 19.34
C GLN A 157 -7.63 17.62 20.80
N ARG A 158 -8.44 18.54 21.32
CA ARG A 158 -8.44 18.85 22.75
C ARG A 158 -9.20 17.75 23.47
N ILE A 159 -8.58 17.22 24.53
CA ILE A 159 -9.15 16.12 25.32
C ILE A 159 -10.56 16.43 25.87
N ASP A 160 -10.86 17.69 26.19
CA ASP A 160 -12.16 18.09 26.72
C ASP A 160 -13.26 18.06 25.63
N ASP A 161 -12.92 18.31 24.37
CA ASP A 161 -13.88 18.25 23.25
C ASP A 161 -14.24 16.78 22.93
N LEU A 162 -13.28 15.86 23.12
CA LEU A 162 -13.49 14.41 22.98
C LEU A 162 -14.49 13.87 24.01
N GLU A 163 -14.45 14.37 25.24
CA GLU A 163 -15.37 13.95 26.30
C GLU A 163 -16.82 14.35 25.98
N VAL A 164 -17.03 15.56 25.45
CA VAL A 164 -18.37 16.03 25.05
C VAL A 164 -18.93 15.13 23.93
N GLY A 165 -18.11 14.72 22.96
CA GLY A 165 -18.53 13.77 21.93
C GLY A 165 -18.82 12.37 22.47
N ALA A 166 -17.93 11.84 23.32
CA ALA A 166 -18.09 10.50 23.89
C ALA A 166 -19.32 10.38 24.80
N SER A 167 -19.57 11.40 25.63
CA SER A 167 -20.72 11.46 26.53
C SER A 167 -22.06 11.58 25.80
N GLN A 168 -22.08 12.07 24.56
CA GLN A 168 -23.29 12.11 23.71
C GLN A 168 -23.60 10.77 23.04
N HIS A 169 -22.62 9.85 22.96
CA HIS A 169 -22.73 8.63 22.16
C HIS A 169 -23.19 7.37 22.90
N THR A 170 -23.20 7.31 24.24
CA THR A 170 -23.57 6.08 24.95
C THR A 170 -24.15 6.29 26.35
N ALA A 171 -25.41 5.88 26.54
CA ALA A 171 -26.04 5.63 27.84
C ALA A 171 -26.21 4.10 27.99
N ASP A 172 -25.09 3.39 28.07
CA ASP A 172 -24.97 1.94 27.94
C ASP A 172 -24.13 1.40 29.10
N GLU A 173 -24.29 0.12 29.46
CA GLU A 173 -23.56 -0.54 30.56
C GLU A 173 -22.01 -0.46 30.46
N GLU A 174 -21.47 -0.21 29.27
CA GLU A 174 -20.03 -0.01 29.07
C GLU A 174 -19.56 1.36 29.57
N THR A 175 -20.37 2.41 29.43
CA THR A 175 -20.05 3.76 29.93
C THR A 175 -19.97 3.76 31.46
N ASP A 176 -20.89 3.04 32.13
CA ASP A 176 -20.96 2.97 33.60
C ASP A 176 -19.75 2.28 34.24
N ARG A 177 -18.98 1.50 33.46
CA ARG A 177 -17.78 0.81 33.93
C ARG A 177 -16.52 1.67 33.88
N LYS A 178 -16.56 2.80 33.17
CA LYS A 178 -15.42 3.69 32.97
C LYS A 178 -15.40 4.77 34.05
N GLU A 179 -14.23 5.08 34.56
CA GLU A 179 -13.97 6.25 35.41
C GLU A 179 -14.16 7.56 34.62
N ASP A 180 -13.91 7.55 33.31
CA ASP A 180 -14.05 8.69 32.40
C ASP A 180 -14.59 8.25 31.02
N PRO A 181 -15.52 8.99 30.38
CA PRO A 181 -16.08 8.64 29.07
C PRO A 181 -15.05 8.42 27.95
N ILE A 182 -13.87 9.08 28.01
CA ILE A 182 -12.83 8.92 26.97
C ILE A 182 -11.87 7.75 27.25
N ASP A 183 -12.03 7.05 28.37
CA ASP A 183 -11.26 5.85 28.64
C ASP A 183 -11.61 4.73 27.66
N PHE A 184 -10.60 3.93 27.30
CA PHE A 184 -10.73 2.90 26.27
C PHE A 184 -10.22 1.55 26.77
N ALA A 185 -10.83 0.48 26.26
CA ALA A 185 -10.52 -0.88 26.68
C ALA A 185 -9.13 -1.31 26.21
N LEU A 186 -8.34 -1.84 27.14
CA LEU A 186 -7.11 -2.59 26.91
C LEU A 186 -7.38 -4.09 26.88
N TRP A 187 -8.33 -4.55 27.70
CA TRP A 187 -8.75 -5.95 27.78
C TRP A 187 -10.26 -5.97 27.98
N LYS A 188 -10.96 -6.84 27.24
CA LYS A 188 -12.41 -7.01 27.31
C LYS A 188 -12.72 -8.39 27.87
N ALA A 189 -13.55 -8.46 28.90
CA ALA A 189 -14.10 -9.71 29.40
C ALA A 189 -14.89 -10.41 28.29
N ALA A 190 -14.68 -11.72 28.14
CA ALA A 190 -15.34 -12.48 27.10
C ALA A 190 -16.76 -12.87 27.51
N LYS A 191 -17.71 -12.75 26.57
CA LYS A 191 -19.07 -13.29 26.77
C LYS A 191 -19.06 -14.82 26.63
N PRO A 192 -20.03 -15.54 27.21
CA PRO A 192 -20.11 -16.99 27.07
C PRO A 192 -20.10 -17.43 25.60
N GLY A 193 -19.17 -18.33 25.26
CA GLY A 193 -19.02 -18.86 23.90
C GLY A 193 -18.12 -18.04 22.97
N GLU A 194 -17.66 -16.85 23.38
CA GLU A 194 -16.66 -16.09 22.62
C GLU A 194 -15.25 -16.68 22.78
N ILE A 195 -14.40 -16.45 21.77
CA ILE A 195 -12.97 -16.74 21.86
C ILE A 195 -12.35 -15.94 23.01
N SER A 196 -11.53 -16.60 23.84
CA SER A 196 -10.96 -15.97 25.03
C SER A 196 -9.67 -16.64 25.49
N TRP A 197 -8.92 -15.90 26.29
CA TRP A 197 -7.70 -16.33 26.96
C TRP A 197 -7.80 -16.05 28.46
N LYS A 198 -7.12 -16.87 29.25
CA LYS A 198 -7.00 -16.64 30.69
C LYS A 198 -6.08 -15.44 30.94
N SER A 199 -6.52 -14.53 31.81
CA SER A 199 -5.74 -13.39 32.27
C SER A 199 -5.91 -13.20 33.79
N PRO A 200 -5.10 -12.34 34.43
CA PRO A 200 -5.29 -11.96 35.84
C PRO A 200 -6.67 -11.35 36.14
N TRP A 201 -7.37 -10.83 35.13
CA TRP A 201 -8.68 -10.18 35.25
C TRP A 201 -9.84 -11.09 34.82
N GLY A 202 -9.58 -12.38 34.62
CA GLY A 202 -10.56 -13.35 34.14
C GLY A 202 -10.37 -13.72 32.66
N ALA A 203 -11.33 -14.48 32.11
CA ALA A 203 -11.31 -14.86 30.70
C ALA A 203 -11.72 -13.67 29.83
N GLY A 204 -10.89 -13.34 28.84
CA GLY A 204 -11.15 -12.20 27.97
C GLY A 204 -10.26 -12.19 26.73
N ARG A 205 -10.14 -11.02 26.13
CA ARG A 205 -9.43 -10.79 24.86
C ARG A 205 -8.91 -9.35 24.80
N PRO A 206 -7.91 -9.06 23.96
CA PRO A 206 -7.40 -7.71 23.80
C PRO A 206 -8.48 -6.71 23.33
N GLY A 207 -8.31 -5.46 23.72
CA GLY A 207 -8.90 -4.32 23.02
C GLY A 207 -8.10 -4.00 21.75
N TRP A 208 -8.73 -3.40 20.75
CA TRP A 208 -8.12 -3.20 19.43
C TRP A 208 -6.77 -2.46 19.46
N HIS A 209 -6.64 -1.43 20.30
CA HIS A 209 -5.44 -0.58 20.33
C HIS A 209 -4.19 -1.25 20.92
N ILE A 210 -4.37 -2.10 21.96
CA ILE A 210 -3.22 -2.65 22.70
C ILE A 210 -2.38 -3.62 21.86
N GLU A 211 -3.01 -4.24 20.85
CA GLU A 211 -2.38 -5.17 19.94
C GLU A 211 -1.19 -4.51 19.22
N CYS A 212 -1.43 -3.36 18.59
CA CYS A 212 -0.42 -2.66 17.80
C CYS A 212 0.72 -2.11 18.67
N SER A 213 0.43 -1.55 19.84
CA SER A 213 1.46 -1.15 20.83
C SER A 213 2.38 -2.30 21.23
N VAL A 214 1.82 -3.49 21.47
CA VAL A 214 2.59 -4.66 21.90
C VAL A 214 3.40 -5.22 20.75
N MET A 215 2.78 -5.45 19.59
CA MET A 215 3.45 -6.06 18.44
C MET A 215 4.54 -5.13 17.90
N SER A 216 4.25 -3.85 17.66
CA SER A 216 5.27 -2.90 17.17
C SER A 216 6.50 -2.84 18.10
N THR A 217 6.30 -2.70 19.42
CA THR A 217 7.43 -2.64 20.37
C THR A 217 8.18 -3.96 20.49
N LYS A 218 7.51 -5.11 20.37
CA LYS A 218 8.15 -6.43 20.38
C LYS A 218 9.08 -6.64 19.18
N TYR A 219 8.66 -6.23 17.99
CA TYR A 219 9.40 -6.49 16.76
C TYR A 219 10.39 -5.38 16.39
N LEU A 220 10.12 -4.12 16.72
CA LEU A 220 10.95 -2.97 16.32
C LEU A 220 11.71 -2.31 17.49
N GLY A 221 11.30 -2.58 18.73
CA GLY A 221 11.82 -1.98 19.96
C GLY A 221 10.93 -0.86 20.50
N ASP A 222 11.26 -0.36 21.70
CA ASP A 222 10.45 0.67 22.40
C ASP A 222 10.31 2.00 21.63
N THR A 223 11.23 2.28 20.72
CA THR A 223 11.23 3.44 19.82
C THR A 223 11.66 3.00 18.44
N PHE A 224 10.89 3.33 17.41
CA PHE A 224 11.19 3.03 16.01
C PHE A 224 11.02 4.26 15.10
N ASP A 225 11.37 4.12 13.82
CA ASP A 225 11.47 5.25 12.90
C ASP A 225 10.09 5.74 12.47
N ILE A 226 9.30 4.88 11.82
CA ILE A 226 8.05 5.27 11.14
C ILE A 226 6.88 4.45 11.67
N HIS A 227 5.80 5.13 12.05
CA HIS A 227 4.48 4.53 12.24
C HIS A 227 3.52 5.02 11.14
N GLY A 228 2.88 4.10 10.43
CA GLY A 228 2.00 4.39 9.31
C GLY A 228 0.57 3.85 9.46
N GLY A 229 -0.38 4.51 8.80
CA GLY A 229 -1.75 3.99 8.63
C GLY A 229 -2.65 4.92 7.83
N GLY A 230 -3.94 4.58 7.74
CA GLY A 230 -4.95 5.48 7.18
C GLY A 230 -5.17 6.71 8.07
N GLN A 231 -5.59 7.84 7.50
CA GLN A 231 -5.91 9.04 8.27
C GLN A 231 -7.00 8.82 9.33
N ASP A 232 -7.92 7.87 9.13
CA ASP A 232 -8.89 7.44 10.16
C ASP A 232 -8.26 6.76 11.37
N LEU A 233 -7.01 6.30 11.27
CA LEU A 233 -6.29 5.72 12.40
C LEU A 233 -5.60 6.79 13.27
N GLU A 234 -5.46 8.04 12.81
CA GLU A 234 -4.91 9.14 13.62
C GLU A 234 -5.64 9.22 14.97
N PHE A 235 -6.97 9.13 14.94
CA PHE A 235 -7.81 9.07 16.13
C PHE A 235 -8.98 8.08 15.96
N PRO A 236 -9.27 7.24 16.97
CA PRO A 236 -8.57 7.15 18.26
C PRO A 236 -7.35 6.22 18.23
N HIS A 237 -7.12 5.47 17.16
CA HIS A 237 -6.25 4.29 17.20
C HIS A 237 -4.79 4.61 17.54
N HIS A 238 -4.11 5.40 16.72
CA HIS A 238 -2.71 5.76 16.90
C HIS A 238 -2.48 6.68 18.12
N GLU A 239 -3.43 7.56 18.44
CA GLU A 239 -3.40 8.35 19.67
C GLU A 239 -3.37 7.44 20.92
N ASN A 240 -4.19 6.38 20.91
CA ASN A 240 -4.22 5.38 21.99
C ASN A 240 -2.92 4.58 22.06
N GLU A 241 -2.32 4.24 20.92
CA GLU A 241 -1.05 3.52 20.87
C GLU A 241 0.12 4.35 21.43
N ILE A 242 0.19 5.64 21.09
CA ILE A 242 1.15 6.57 21.70
C ILE A 242 0.96 6.57 23.22
N ALA A 243 -0.29 6.75 23.69
CA ALA A 243 -0.58 6.82 25.12
C ALA A 243 -0.14 5.55 25.84
N GLN A 244 -0.53 4.38 25.34
CA GLN A 244 -0.15 3.07 25.89
C GLN A 244 1.38 2.88 25.91
N SER A 245 2.03 3.11 24.76
CA SER A 245 3.45 2.82 24.57
C SER A 245 4.35 3.78 25.34
N GLU A 246 4.11 5.08 25.27
CA GLU A 246 4.90 6.07 26.02
C GLU A 246 4.65 5.95 27.53
N ALA A 247 3.44 5.61 27.99
CA ALA A 247 3.19 5.35 29.41
C ALA A 247 3.94 4.11 29.92
N LYS A 248 3.97 3.03 29.13
CA LYS A 248 4.72 1.82 29.50
C LYS A 248 6.23 2.02 29.42
N THR A 249 6.77 2.72 28.43
CA THR A 249 8.23 2.76 28.20
C THR A 249 8.89 4.01 28.78
N GLY A 250 8.15 5.11 28.91
CA GLY A 250 8.71 6.43 29.22
C GLY A 250 9.54 7.04 28.08
N LYS A 251 9.47 6.47 26.87
CA LYS A 251 10.21 6.88 25.68
C LYS A 251 9.24 7.34 24.60
N THR A 252 9.74 8.11 23.62
CA THR A 252 9.00 8.37 22.37
C THR A 252 8.70 7.05 21.67
N PHE A 253 7.46 6.87 21.22
CA PHE A 253 7.04 5.62 20.60
C PHE A 253 7.53 5.47 19.14
N ALA A 254 7.26 6.47 18.30
CA ALA A 254 7.75 6.54 16.92
C ALA A 254 8.22 7.96 16.59
N ASN A 255 9.27 8.09 15.78
CA ASN A 255 9.81 9.41 15.41
C ASN A 255 8.96 10.12 14.36
N TYR A 256 8.45 9.39 13.37
CA TYR A 256 7.66 9.93 12.27
C TYR A 256 6.32 9.21 12.14
N TRP A 257 5.24 9.99 12.09
CA TRP A 257 3.87 9.49 11.87
C TRP A 257 3.40 9.85 10.47
N LEU A 258 3.13 8.85 9.64
CA LEU A 258 2.71 9.04 8.25
C LEU A 258 1.28 8.53 8.08
N HIS A 259 0.39 9.35 7.52
CA HIS A 259 -1.00 8.95 7.31
C HIS A 259 -1.44 9.16 5.86
N ASN A 260 -2.02 8.13 5.24
CA ASN A 260 -2.58 8.24 3.89
C ASN A 260 -4.01 8.79 3.90
N GLY A 261 -4.36 9.57 2.89
CA GLY A 261 -5.70 10.11 2.70
C GLY A 261 -6.73 9.03 2.30
N PHE A 262 -8.01 9.41 2.42
CA PHE A 262 -9.15 8.54 2.13
C PHE A 262 -9.31 8.20 0.65
N VAL A 263 -10.08 7.14 0.37
CA VAL A 263 -10.65 6.87 -0.95
C VAL A 263 -12.10 7.36 -0.97
N THR A 264 -12.44 8.19 -1.95
CA THR A 264 -13.81 8.61 -2.27
C THR A 264 -14.30 7.87 -3.52
N VAL A 265 -15.61 7.70 -3.68
CA VAL A 265 -16.23 6.97 -4.79
C VAL A 265 -17.18 7.88 -5.55
N GLY A 266 -17.16 7.77 -6.88
CA GLY A 266 -18.09 8.48 -7.75
C GLY A 266 -17.75 9.95 -7.95
N ASP A 267 -18.53 10.60 -8.81
CA ASP A 267 -18.30 11.99 -9.22
C ASP A 267 -18.56 12.98 -8.07
N ASP A 268 -19.45 12.62 -7.15
CA ASP A 268 -19.80 13.41 -5.96
C ASP A 268 -18.83 13.25 -4.79
N ASN A 269 -17.73 12.51 -4.96
CA ASN A 269 -16.71 12.26 -3.92
C ASN A 269 -17.29 11.65 -2.63
N GLU A 270 -18.27 10.76 -2.74
CA GLU A 270 -18.86 10.12 -1.57
C GLU A 270 -17.83 9.25 -0.84
N LYS A 271 -17.85 9.29 0.49
CA LYS A 271 -17.01 8.38 1.28
C LYS A 271 -17.47 6.95 1.04
N MET A 272 -16.53 6.04 0.79
CA MET A 272 -16.84 4.62 0.67
C MET A 272 -17.40 4.07 1.99
N SER A 273 -18.54 3.38 1.92
CA SER A 273 -19.06 2.63 3.05
C SER A 273 -19.95 1.46 2.61
N LYS A 274 -20.01 0.40 3.44
CA LYS A 274 -20.91 -0.72 3.18
C LYS A 274 -22.39 -0.31 3.22
N SER A 275 -22.75 0.64 4.07
CA SER A 275 -24.14 1.12 4.22
C SER A 275 -24.64 1.92 3.02
N LEU A 276 -23.74 2.60 2.29
CA LEU A 276 -24.07 3.32 1.06
C LEU A 276 -24.07 2.42 -0.19
N GLY A 277 -23.71 1.14 -0.07
CA GLY A 277 -23.66 0.20 -1.19
C GLY A 277 -22.58 0.49 -2.24
N ASN A 278 -21.75 1.53 -2.04
CA ASN A 278 -20.66 1.95 -2.93
C ASN A 278 -19.30 1.28 -2.58
N PHE A 279 -19.35 0.13 -1.91
CA PHE A 279 -18.20 -0.63 -1.43
C PHE A 279 -17.64 -1.55 -2.52
N VAL A 280 -16.37 -1.35 -2.91
CA VAL A 280 -15.69 -2.16 -3.94
C VAL A 280 -14.52 -2.91 -3.30
N THR A 281 -14.52 -4.24 -3.42
CA THR A 281 -13.43 -5.11 -2.94
C THR A 281 -12.28 -5.12 -3.94
N VAL A 282 -11.05 -5.33 -3.45
CA VAL A 282 -9.91 -5.62 -4.34
C VAL A 282 -10.17 -6.93 -5.08
N HIS A 283 -10.62 -7.94 -4.35
CA HIS A 283 -10.97 -9.26 -4.88
C HIS A 283 -11.87 -9.23 -6.11
N ASP A 284 -12.85 -8.31 -6.17
CA ASP A 284 -13.78 -8.24 -7.30
C ASP A 284 -13.28 -7.32 -8.42
N ILE A 285 -12.69 -6.16 -8.10
CA ILE A 285 -12.24 -5.22 -9.14
C ILE A 285 -11.11 -5.79 -10.00
N ILE A 286 -10.20 -6.58 -9.42
CA ILE A 286 -9.08 -7.19 -10.17
C ILE A 286 -9.53 -8.25 -11.19
N LYS A 287 -10.80 -8.68 -11.13
CA LYS A 287 -11.38 -9.59 -12.14
C LYS A 287 -11.74 -8.86 -13.44
N THR A 288 -11.90 -7.53 -13.38
CA THR A 288 -12.33 -6.71 -14.52
C THR A 288 -11.35 -5.60 -14.87
N VAL A 289 -10.41 -5.28 -13.97
CA VAL A 289 -9.37 -4.25 -14.15
C VAL A 289 -8.01 -4.91 -13.98
N ASP A 290 -7.08 -4.62 -14.89
CA ASP A 290 -5.68 -5.04 -14.76
C ASP A 290 -5.12 -4.60 -13.38
N PRO A 291 -4.66 -5.52 -12.52
CA PRO A 291 -4.12 -5.20 -11.21
C PRO A 291 -2.98 -4.16 -11.24
N GLN A 292 -2.16 -4.12 -12.30
CA GLN A 292 -1.13 -3.09 -12.45
C GLN A 292 -1.72 -1.71 -12.72
N VAL A 293 -2.87 -1.60 -13.38
CA VAL A 293 -3.59 -0.33 -13.55
C VAL A 293 -4.07 0.18 -12.20
N LEU A 294 -4.70 -0.68 -11.40
CA LEU A 294 -5.13 -0.33 -10.05
C LEU A 294 -3.94 0.08 -9.17
N ARG A 295 -2.85 -0.68 -9.24
CA ARG A 295 -1.59 -0.37 -8.55
C ARG A 295 -1.06 0.99 -8.97
N PHE A 296 -0.92 1.24 -10.27
CA PHE A 296 -0.36 2.47 -10.82
C PHE A 296 -1.20 3.69 -10.45
N PHE A 297 -2.53 3.58 -10.59
CA PHE A 297 -3.48 4.62 -10.20
C PHE A 297 -3.28 5.06 -8.74
N MET A 298 -3.21 4.10 -7.82
CA MET A 298 -3.01 4.40 -6.41
C MET A 298 -1.58 4.86 -6.09
N ALA A 299 -0.56 4.26 -6.69
CA ALA A 299 0.84 4.61 -6.40
C ALA A 299 1.24 6.00 -6.92
N THR A 300 0.54 6.54 -7.91
CA THR A 300 0.87 7.83 -8.55
C THR A 300 0.03 9.01 -8.04
N THR A 301 -0.79 8.79 -7.01
CA THR A 301 -1.53 9.85 -6.30
C THR A 301 -0.90 10.12 -4.94
N GLN A 302 -0.54 11.38 -4.62
CA GLN A 302 0.12 11.71 -3.34
C GLN A 302 -0.57 11.06 -2.15
N TYR A 303 0.17 10.28 -1.36
CA TYR A 303 -0.40 9.37 -0.37
C TYR A 303 -1.28 10.08 0.65
N ARG A 304 -0.91 11.30 1.07
CA ARG A 304 -1.68 12.14 2.01
C ARG A 304 -2.96 12.76 1.43
N ARG A 305 -3.11 12.76 0.11
CA ARG A 305 -4.30 13.35 -0.54
C ARG A 305 -5.39 12.28 -0.65
N PRO A 306 -6.68 12.69 -0.54
CA PRO A 306 -7.78 11.85 -0.94
C PRO A 306 -7.62 11.40 -2.40
N ILE A 307 -8.02 10.18 -2.70
CA ILE A 307 -8.02 9.64 -4.06
C ILE A 307 -9.47 9.34 -4.47
N GLN A 308 -9.87 9.89 -5.62
CA GLN A 308 -11.22 9.73 -6.15
C GLN A 308 -11.27 8.52 -7.08
N TYR A 309 -12.07 7.53 -6.71
CA TYR A 309 -12.30 6.33 -7.50
C TYR A 309 -13.47 6.55 -8.47
N THR A 310 -13.14 6.65 -9.76
CA THR A 310 -14.10 6.68 -10.88
C THR A 310 -13.56 5.84 -12.04
N GLN A 311 -14.45 5.39 -12.94
CA GLN A 311 -14.01 4.68 -14.15
C GLN A 311 -13.10 5.55 -15.01
N ALA A 312 -13.40 6.85 -15.14
CA ALA A 312 -12.58 7.79 -15.89
C ALA A 312 -11.13 7.87 -15.38
N ASN A 313 -10.94 7.89 -14.05
CA ASN A 313 -9.61 7.92 -13.45
C ASN A 313 -8.85 6.60 -13.64
N LEU A 314 -9.56 5.45 -13.64
CA LEU A 314 -8.95 4.16 -13.98
C LEU A 314 -8.54 4.08 -15.45
N ASP A 315 -9.40 4.55 -16.36
CA ASP A 315 -9.12 4.58 -17.80
C ASP A 315 -7.92 5.51 -18.09
N GLU A 316 -7.84 6.66 -17.42
CA GLU A 316 -6.68 7.55 -17.51
C GLU A 316 -5.40 6.85 -17.01
N ALA A 317 -5.47 6.18 -15.85
CA ALA A 317 -4.34 5.43 -15.32
C ALA A 317 -3.89 4.31 -16.27
N ALA A 318 -4.82 3.59 -16.91
CA ALA A 318 -4.53 2.57 -17.90
C ALA A 318 -3.79 3.15 -19.11
N ASN A 319 -4.33 4.21 -19.70
CA ASN A 319 -3.70 4.92 -20.82
C ASN A 319 -2.30 5.42 -20.48
N ASN A 320 -2.11 5.91 -19.26
CA ASN A 320 -0.82 6.42 -18.80
C ASN A 320 0.19 5.30 -18.53
N LEU A 321 -0.25 4.16 -17.99
CA LEU A 321 0.59 2.97 -17.83
C LEU A 321 1.02 2.40 -19.19
N ASP A 322 0.11 2.37 -20.17
CA ASP A 322 0.40 1.88 -21.51
C ASP A 322 1.46 2.71 -22.24
N LYS A 323 1.52 4.03 -22.01
CA LYS A 323 2.62 4.87 -22.53
C LYS A 323 3.99 4.39 -22.02
N LEU A 324 4.07 4.00 -20.74
CA LEU A 324 5.30 3.48 -20.14
C LEU A 324 5.64 2.09 -20.70
N ARG A 325 4.64 1.20 -20.80
CA ARG A 325 4.80 -0.12 -21.40
C ARG A 325 5.29 -0.03 -22.84
N ASN A 326 4.72 0.88 -23.63
CA ASN A 326 5.10 1.09 -25.03
C ASN A 326 6.53 1.63 -25.16
N ALA A 327 6.95 2.56 -24.29
CA ALA A 327 8.34 3.02 -24.26
C ALA A 327 9.32 1.87 -23.98
N TYR A 328 9.01 1.02 -23.00
CA TYR A 328 9.81 -0.17 -22.71
C TYR A 328 9.89 -1.13 -23.90
N ARG A 329 8.73 -1.48 -24.50
CA ARG A 329 8.62 -2.35 -25.69
C ARG A 329 9.43 -1.80 -26.87
N ASN A 330 9.37 -0.49 -27.11
CA ASN A 330 10.11 0.16 -28.19
C ASN A 330 11.64 0.05 -27.98
N LEU A 331 12.12 0.26 -26.75
CA LEU A 331 13.54 0.05 -26.44
C LEU A 331 13.94 -1.42 -26.66
N THR A 332 13.09 -2.37 -26.24
CA THR A 332 13.35 -3.82 -26.40
C THR A 332 13.46 -4.21 -27.85
N PHE A 333 12.53 -3.73 -28.69
CA PHE A 333 12.56 -3.97 -30.13
C PHE A 333 13.85 -3.44 -30.77
N ARG A 334 14.26 -2.22 -30.39
CA ARG A 334 15.46 -1.56 -30.94
C ARG A 334 16.78 -2.17 -30.48
N LEU A 335 16.79 -3.07 -29.49
CA LEU A 335 18.00 -3.82 -29.14
C LEU A 335 18.44 -4.77 -30.26
N GLN A 336 17.53 -5.18 -31.15
CA GLN A 336 17.79 -6.13 -32.22
C GLN A 336 18.66 -5.54 -33.34
N ASP A 337 18.53 -4.24 -33.61
CA ASP A 337 19.26 -3.51 -34.67
C ASP A 337 20.27 -2.49 -34.12
N ALA A 338 20.55 -2.54 -32.82
CA ALA A 338 21.46 -1.61 -32.16
C ALA A 338 22.93 -1.83 -32.57
N THR A 339 23.63 -0.72 -32.75
CA THR A 339 25.10 -0.71 -32.90
C THR A 339 25.77 -0.68 -31.52
N ASN A 340 27.00 -1.21 -31.41
CA ASN A 340 27.75 -1.12 -30.15
C ASN A 340 28.18 0.32 -29.89
N GLY A 341 28.00 0.81 -28.67
CA GLY A 341 28.41 2.15 -28.26
C GLY A 341 27.53 2.78 -27.19
N THR A 342 27.96 3.93 -26.68
CA THR A 342 27.12 4.80 -25.83
C THR A 342 26.94 6.18 -26.45
N ASP A 343 25.70 6.62 -26.58
CA ASP A 343 25.36 8.02 -26.86
C ASP A 343 25.48 8.81 -25.55
N THR A 344 26.54 9.62 -25.45
CA THR A 344 26.86 10.41 -24.24
C THR A 344 25.83 11.50 -23.97
N ALA A 345 25.24 12.10 -25.01
CA ALA A 345 24.25 13.16 -24.85
C ALA A 345 22.94 12.61 -24.27
N VAL A 346 22.55 11.39 -24.65
CA VAL A 346 21.40 10.69 -24.05
C VAL A 346 21.71 10.23 -22.63
N ALA A 347 22.93 9.79 -22.35
CA ALA A 347 23.36 9.39 -21.01
C ALA A 347 23.29 10.56 -20.01
N GLU A 348 23.69 11.78 -20.41
CA GLU A 348 23.59 12.99 -19.58
C GLU A 348 22.14 13.39 -19.29
N GLN A 349 21.25 13.33 -20.30
CA GLN A 349 19.82 13.57 -20.12
C GLN A 349 19.18 12.55 -19.18
N LEU A 350 19.54 11.26 -19.34
CA LEU A 350 19.09 10.19 -18.47
C LEU A 350 19.48 10.45 -17.00
N GLN A 351 20.74 10.82 -16.75
CA GLN A 351 21.21 11.11 -15.40
C GLN A 351 20.46 12.30 -14.77
N THR A 352 20.12 13.31 -15.58
CA THR A 352 19.32 14.46 -15.15
C THR A 352 17.91 14.01 -14.72
N LEU A 353 17.26 13.15 -15.50
CA LEU A 353 15.92 12.63 -15.19
C LEU A 353 15.90 11.76 -13.92
N ILE A 354 16.93 10.92 -13.72
CA ILE A 354 17.10 10.15 -12.48
C ILE A 354 17.26 11.08 -11.28
N THR A 355 18.05 12.15 -11.43
CA THR A 355 18.24 13.16 -10.36
C THR A 355 16.95 13.91 -10.05
N ASN A 356 16.17 14.27 -11.08
CA ASN A 356 14.87 14.92 -10.91
C ASN A 356 13.87 14.02 -10.20
N PHE A 357 13.83 12.72 -10.54
CA PHE A 357 13.02 11.73 -9.85
C PHE A 357 13.37 11.66 -8.35
N GLY A 358 14.65 11.50 -8.03
CA GLY A 358 15.10 11.46 -6.63
C GLY A 358 14.80 12.74 -5.88
N THR A 359 15.00 13.91 -6.51
CA THR A 359 14.67 15.22 -5.91
C THR A 359 13.18 15.35 -5.59
N ALA A 360 12.32 14.89 -6.49
CA ALA A 360 10.87 14.90 -6.27
C ALA A 360 10.47 13.95 -5.13
N MET A 361 10.92 12.71 -5.18
CA MET A 361 10.56 11.70 -4.18
C MET A 361 11.16 11.99 -2.80
N ASP A 362 12.32 12.67 -2.72
CA ASP A 362 12.90 13.21 -1.48
C ASP A 362 11.99 14.26 -0.80
N ASP A 363 11.10 14.90 -1.55
CA ASP A 363 10.14 15.87 -1.01
C ASP A 363 8.84 15.19 -0.56
N ASP A 364 8.90 14.40 0.52
CA ASP A 364 7.74 13.71 1.10
C ASP A 364 7.03 12.79 0.08
N PHE A 365 7.84 11.95 -0.59
CA PHE A 365 7.39 10.97 -1.57
C PHE A 365 6.47 11.61 -2.62
N ASN A 366 6.87 12.74 -3.21
CA ASN A 366 6.05 13.46 -4.18
C ASN A 366 5.91 12.68 -5.49
N VAL A 367 4.97 11.74 -5.48
CA VAL A 367 4.75 10.78 -6.57
C VAL A 367 4.26 11.45 -7.85
N GLN A 368 3.59 12.61 -7.79
CA GLN A 368 3.18 13.33 -9.01
C GLN A 368 4.39 13.86 -9.78
N ASN A 369 5.33 14.49 -9.07
CA ASN A 369 6.55 14.98 -9.72
C ASN A 369 7.51 13.82 -10.04
N GLY A 370 7.52 12.77 -9.21
CA GLY A 370 8.26 11.54 -9.48
C GLY A 370 7.81 10.87 -10.78
N VAL A 371 6.51 10.63 -10.94
CA VAL A 371 5.96 10.01 -12.17
C VAL A 371 6.11 10.93 -13.38
N ALA A 372 6.06 12.25 -13.21
CA ALA A 372 6.35 13.20 -14.30
C ALA A 372 7.78 13.01 -14.85
N ALA A 373 8.78 12.81 -14.00
CA ALA A 373 10.14 12.49 -14.42
C ALA A 373 10.21 11.15 -15.18
N VAL A 374 9.42 10.16 -14.76
CA VAL A 374 9.28 8.87 -15.46
C VAL A 374 8.64 9.03 -16.84
N TYR A 375 7.65 9.90 -17.00
CA TYR A 375 7.07 10.18 -18.32
C TYR A 375 8.06 10.88 -19.26
N GLU A 376 8.85 11.82 -18.75
CA GLU A 376 9.92 12.44 -19.55
C GLU A 376 11.01 11.42 -19.92
N LEU A 377 11.31 10.45 -19.05
CA LEU A 377 12.16 9.30 -19.39
C LEU A 377 11.55 8.44 -20.50
N ALA A 378 10.27 8.10 -20.41
CA ALA A 378 9.57 7.34 -21.45
C ALA A 378 9.56 8.09 -22.80
N LYS A 379 9.44 9.42 -22.77
CA LYS A 379 9.54 10.27 -23.95
C LYS A 379 10.95 10.29 -24.54
N LEU A 380 11.99 10.46 -23.72
CA LEU A 380 13.39 10.36 -24.15
C LEU A 380 13.66 9.00 -24.80
N ALA A 381 13.18 7.92 -24.17
CA ALA A 381 13.28 6.56 -24.68
C ALA A 381 12.63 6.41 -26.06
N ASN A 382 11.41 6.91 -26.25
CA ASN A 382 10.72 6.85 -27.54
C ASN A 382 11.42 7.67 -28.63
N VAL A 383 11.89 8.88 -28.31
CA VAL A 383 12.64 9.73 -29.25
C VAL A 383 13.92 9.04 -29.69
N TYR A 384 14.67 8.48 -28.74
CA TYR A 384 15.90 7.75 -29.05
C TYR A 384 15.62 6.49 -29.89
N ALA A 385 14.60 5.71 -29.50
CA ALA A 385 14.17 4.52 -30.22
C ALA A 385 13.60 4.80 -31.63
N ALA A 386 13.36 6.05 -32.00
CA ALA A 386 12.95 6.45 -33.35
C ALA A 386 14.14 6.85 -34.26
N GLN A 387 15.35 6.97 -33.73
CA GLN A 387 16.52 7.37 -34.51
C GLN A 387 16.95 6.27 -35.50
N ALA A 388 17.55 6.69 -36.62
CA ALA A 388 18.04 5.77 -37.65
C ALA A 388 19.12 4.82 -37.12
N THR A 389 19.98 5.30 -36.22
CA THR A 389 20.99 4.50 -35.53
C THR A 389 20.84 4.70 -34.04
N VAL A 390 20.85 3.59 -33.30
CA VAL A 390 20.82 3.57 -31.84
C VAL A 390 21.98 2.74 -31.33
N GLN A 391 22.43 3.10 -30.13
CA GLN A 391 23.55 2.45 -29.47
C GLN A 391 23.06 1.56 -28.33
N LYS A 392 23.58 0.33 -28.28
CA LYS A 392 23.09 -0.77 -27.44
C LYS A 392 23.18 -0.45 -25.95
N GLU A 393 24.32 0.07 -25.49
CA GLU A 393 24.54 0.39 -24.08
C GLU A 393 23.59 1.50 -23.60
N THR A 394 23.25 2.46 -24.47
CA THR A 394 22.26 3.51 -24.18
C THR A 394 20.84 2.94 -24.05
N LEU A 395 20.43 2.03 -24.94
CA LEU A 395 19.11 1.38 -24.83
C LEU A 395 18.97 0.59 -23.52
N ILE A 396 20.01 -0.17 -23.15
CA ILE A 396 20.05 -0.93 -21.90
C ILE A 396 19.96 0.02 -20.70
N ALA A 397 20.69 1.14 -20.73
CA ALA A 397 20.63 2.14 -19.65
C ALA A 397 19.24 2.76 -19.50
N LEU A 398 18.58 3.12 -20.61
CA LEU A 398 17.22 3.65 -20.61
C LEU A 398 16.21 2.62 -20.09
N GLN A 399 16.29 1.36 -20.53
CA GLN A 399 15.42 0.29 -20.04
C GLN A 399 15.60 0.05 -18.56
N LYS A 400 16.86 -0.07 -18.10
CA LYS A 400 17.18 -0.30 -16.69
C LYS A 400 16.63 0.83 -15.83
N ALA A 401 16.83 2.08 -16.24
CA ALA A 401 16.30 3.23 -15.53
C ALA A 401 14.76 3.22 -15.51
N LEU A 402 14.12 2.92 -16.64
CA LEU A 402 12.65 2.86 -16.71
C LEU A 402 12.12 1.80 -15.75
N VAL A 403 12.66 0.58 -15.78
CA VAL A 403 12.33 -0.51 -14.84
C VAL A 403 12.55 -0.08 -13.38
N GLN A 404 13.70 0.53 -13.08
CA GLN A 404 14.05 0.91 -11.71
C GLN A 404 13.12 1.99 -11.16
N LEU A 405 12.83 3.04 -11.94
CA LEU A 405 11.99 4.15 -11.49
C LEU A 405 10.50 3.75 -11.42
N THR A 406 10.01 2.96 -12.37
CA THR A 406 8.62 2.45 -12.29
C THR A 406 8.45 1.40 -11.22
N GLY A 407 9.51 0.66 -10.91
CA GLY A 407 9.53 -0.32 -9.82
C GLY A 407 9.22 0.28 -8.46
N VAL A 408 9.57 1.55 -8.22
CA VAL A 408 9.18 2.28 -6.99
C VAL A 408 7.65 2.40 -6.86
N PHE A 409 6.94 2.50 -7.99
CA PHE A 409 5.48 2.52 -8.04
C PHE A 409 4.85 1.11 -8.09
N GLY A 410 5.65 0.04 -7.97
CA GLY A 410 5.18 -1.34 -8.09
C GLY A 410 4.78 -1.74 -9.51
N VAL A 411 5.20 -0.98 -10.54
CA VAL A 411 4.95 -1.30 -11.94
C VAL A 411 6.07 -2.19 -12.47
N THR A 412 5.67 -3.28 -13.13
CA THR A 412 6.57 -4.26 -13.73
C THR A 412 6.32 -4.34 -15.23
N PHE A 413 7.39 -4.32 -16.01
CA PHE A 413 7.29 -4.62 -17.43
C PHE A 413 7.48 -6.10 -17.65
N GLU A 414 6.59 -6.71 -18.44
CA GLU A 414 6.77 -8.10 -18.85
C GLU A 414 8.08 -8.25 -19.62
N THR A 415 8.96 -9.11 -19.14
CA THR A 415 9.91 -9.81 -19.99
C THR A 415 9.11 -10.89 -20.72
N ALA A 416 8.87 -10.72 -22.01
CA ALA A 416 8.05 -11.60 -22.86
C ALA A 416 8.10 -13.07 -22.44
N ASN A 417 7.11 -13.55 -21.69
CA ASN A 417 6.97 -14.94 -21.25
C ASN A 417 5.55 -15.21 -20.68
N ALA A 418 4.46 -14.93 -21.41
CA ALA A 418 3.11 -15.35 -20.97
C ALA A 418 2.00 -15.36 -22.04
N THR A 419 2.33 -15.53 -23.32
CA THR A 419 1.37 -15.58 -24.45
C THR A 419 2.14 -16.19 -25.64
N LEU A 420 1.44 -16.64 -26.71
CA LEU A 420 2.04 -17.25 -27.92
C LEU A 420 3.51 -16.85 -28.07
N ALA A 421 4.41 -17.85 -28.03
CA ALA A 421 5.85 -17.62 -28.14
C ALA A 421 6.10 -16.64 -29.28
N ASP A 422 6.94 -15.63 -29.05
CA ASP A 422 7.08 -14.52 -29.99
C ASP A 422 7.43 -15.01 -31.41
N ASP A 423 8.07 -16.17 -31.54
CA ASP A 423 8.32 -16.88 -32.80
C ASP A 423 7.04 -17.24 -33.57
N ALA A 424 5.98 -17.67 -32.88
CA ALA A 424 4.69 -18.01 -33.49
C ALA A 424 3.91 -16.77 -33.95
N ILE A 425 4.03 -15.66 -33.20
CA ILE A 425 3.46 -14.37 -33.61
C ILE A 425 4.24 -13.80 -34.79
N GLN A 426 5.57 -13.91 -34.75
CA GLN A 426 6.44 -13.47 -35.84
C GLN A 426 6.16 -14.26 -37.12
N ALA A 427 5.92 -15.57 -37.04
CA ALA A 427 5.53 -16.37 -38.21
C ALA A 427 4.21 -15.89 -38.85
N LEU A 428 3.21 -15.53 -38.04
CA LEU A 428 1.95 -14.96 -38.52
C LEU A 428 2.13 -13.56 -39.12
N ILE A 429 3.01 -12.74 -38.54
CA ILE A 429 3.37 -11.43 -39.10
C ILE A 429 4.08 -11.57 -40.44
N ASP A 430 5.03 -12.51 -40.55
CA ASP A 430 5.75 -12.79 -41.79
C ASP A 430 4.79 -13.31 -42.87
N GLU A 431 3.83 -14.16 -42.49
CA GLU A 431 2.77 -14.63 -43.39
C GLU A 431 1.86 -13.48 -43.85
N ARG A 432 1.51 -12.55 -42.96
CA ARG A 432 0.75 -11.34 -43.30
C ARG A 432 1.54 -10.44 -44.25
N GLU A 433 2.82 -10.20 -44.00
CA GLU A 433 3.66 -9.38 -44.88
C GLU A 433 3.86 -10.03 -46.26
N ALA A 434 3.99 -11.36 -46.31
CA ALA A 434 3.99 -12.11 -47.55
C ALA A 434 2.66 -11.96 -48.32
N ALA A 435 1.52 -12.03 -47.62
CA ALA A 435 0.20 -11.81 -48.21
C ALA A 435 0.03 -10.39 -48.76
N ARG A 436 0.48 -9.35 -48.02
CA ARG A 436 0.48 -7.96 -48.50
C ARG A 436 1.36 -7.78 -49.73
N LYS A 437 2.55 -8.37 -49.75
CA LYS A 437 3.46 -8.33 -50.90
C LYS A 437 2.87 -9.04 -52.12
N ALA A 438 2.11 -10.12 -51.89
CA ALA A 438 1.34 -10.83 -52.93
C ALA A 438 0.03 -10.14 -53.33
N LYS A 439 -0.32 -9.00 -52.70
CA LYS A 439 -1.59 -8.27 -52.86
C LYS A 439 -2.85 -9.07 -52.46
N ASP A 440 -2.69 -10.07 -51.59
CA ASP A 440 -3.79 -10.79 -50.95
C ASP A 440 -4.20 -10.06 -49.67
N PHE A 441 -4.96 -8.98 -49.84
CA PHE A 441 -5.41 -8.14 -48.73
C PHE A 441 -6.41 -8.85 -47.82
N ALA A 442 -7.23 -9.76 -48.35
CA ALA A 442 -8.20 -10.52 -47.58
C ALA A 442 -7.49 -11.43 -46.56
N LYS A 443 -6.44 -12.14 -46.98
CA LYS A 443 -5.62 -12.95 -46.08
C LYS A 443 -4.85 -12.10 -45.06
N ALA A 444 -4.33 -10.94 -45.46
CA ALA A 444 -3.62 -10.04 -44.56
C ALA A 444 -4.54 -9.45 -43.46
N ASP A 445 -5.78 -9.11 -43.81
CA ASP A 445 -6.79 -8.64 -42.86
C ASP A 445 -7.25 -9.77 -41.93
N GLN A 446 -7.47 -10.98 -42.46
CA GLN A 446 -7.81 -12.15 -41.65
C GLN A 446 -6.75 -12.41 -40.56
N ILE A 447 -5.47 -12.42 -40.92
CA ILE A 447 -4.36 -12.64 -39.96
C ILE A 447 -4.32 -11.52 -38.91
N ARG A 448 -4.54 -10.26 -39.30
CA ARG A 448 -4.61 -9.14 -38.36
C ARG A 448 -5.75 -9.33 -37.36
N ASP A 449 -6.92 -9.72 -37.85
CA ASP A 449 -8.12 -9.85 -37.02
C ASP A 449 -8.02 -11.08 -36.09
N ASP A 450 -7.41 -12.18 -36.55
CA ASP A 450 -7.11 -13.36 -35.74
C ASP A 450 -6.09 -13.07 -34.64
N LEU A 451 -5.05 -12.28 -34.95
CA LEU A 451 -4.10 -11.81 -33.95
C LEU A 451 -4.80 -10.89 -32.94
N LYS A 452 -5.64 -9.95 -33.40
CA LYS A 452 -6.40 -9.05 -32.52
C LYS A 452 -7.35 -9.80 -31.59
N ALA A 453 -8.01 -10.86 -32.07
CA ALA A 453 -8.86 -11.72 -31.26
C ALA A 453 -8.11 -12.46 -30.15
N GLN A 454 -6.80 -12.64 -30.31
CA GLN A 454 -5.89 -13.23 -29.32
C GLN A 454 -5.21 -12.18 -28.43
N GLY A 455 -5.73 -10.95 -28.43
CA GLY A 455 -5.14 -9.82 -27.72
C GLY A 455 -3.91 -9.24 -28.40
N ILE A 456 -3.56 -9.64 -29.62
CA ILE A 456 -2.34 -9.18 -30.31
C ILE A 456 -2.70 -8.09 -31.32
N ILE A 457 -2.38 -6.84 -31.02
CA ILE A 457 -2.57 -5.71 -31.94
C ILE A 457 -1.30 -5.49 -32.75
N LEU A 458 -1.44 -5.42 -34.07
CA LEU A 458 -0.36 -5.08 -35.00
C LEU A 458 -0.27 -3.57 -35.24
N GLU A 459 0.96 -3.05 -35.28
CA GLU A 459 1.29 -1.66 -35.60
C GLU A 459 2.29 -1.62 -36.77
N ASP A 460 1.83 -1.14 -37.93
CA ASP A 460 2.68 -0.99 -39.11
C ASP A 460 3.58 0.26 -38.96
N THR A 461 4.91 0.09 -38.91
CA THR A 461 5.88 1.21 -38.81
C THR A 461 6.86 1.22 -39.98
N PRO A 462 7.52 2.36 -40.30
CA PRO A 462 8.56 2.40 -41.33
C PRO A 462 9.75 1.47 -41.06
N GLN A 463 9.95 1.03 -39.81
CA GLN A 463 11.02 0.12 -39.38
C GLN A 463 10.58 -1.35 -39.36
N GLY A 464 9.33 -1.65 -39.73
CA GLY A 464 8.74 -2.99 -39.71
C GLY A 464 7.40 -3.06 -38.96
N VAL A 465 6.74 -4.21 -39.03
CA VAL A 465 5.51 -4.47 -38.27
C VAL A 465 5.87 -4.75 -36.82
N ARG A 466 5.24 -4.04 -35.89
CA ARG A 466 5.31 -4.30 -34.44
C ARG A 466 4.03 -4.97 -34.00
N PHE A 467 4.07 -5.63 -32.85
CA PHE A 467 2.87 -6.13 -32.21
C PHE A 467 2.89 -5.87 -30.70
N ARG A 468 1.70 -5.74 -30.11
CA ARG A 468 1.52 -5.65 -28.67
C ARG A 468 0.49 -6.69 -28.22
N LYS A 469 0.66 -7.20 -27.02
CA LYS A 469 -0.28 -8.10 -26.36
C LYS A 469 -1.11 -7.28 -25.36
N GLU A 470 -2.42 -7.42 -25.41
CA GLU A 470 -3.46 -6.83 -24.56
C GLU A 470 -4.04 -7.86 -23.61
#